data_AF-A0A536BJA1-F1
#
_entry.id   AF-A0A536BJA1-F1
#
_cell.length_a   1.000
_cell.length_b   1.000
_cell.length_c   1.000
_cell.angle_alpha   90.00
_cell.angle_beta   90.00
_cell.angle_gamma   90.00
#
_symmetry.space_group_name_H-M   'P 1'
#
loop_
_entity.id
_entity.type
_entity.pdbx_description
1 polymer ?
#
loop_
_entity_poly.entity_id
_entity_poly.type
_entity_poly.pdbx_seq_one_letter_code
_entity_poly.pdbx_strand_id
1 'polypeptide(L)'
;MSGICRGGRCRSSRKTARFRSLMLHRKGRRDPRFQSTQATGQDQVWFSSRGPEVGRKPSRADGRRLEVVGEAKGGGGMHRSRFLLPILGLMLVAAWLLAAPALAGGRPFTTTLSGPLDVPPGDPDATGTATVWINPGQGTVCYSWSVSNVSTPVFAAHIHVAPVGVAGPVVVPLPPTGPSSGQGCTTGVDRDLALAIIRDPSGYYINVHNADFPTGAARGQLSRTP
;
A
#
# COMPACT_ATOMS: atom_id res chain seq x y z
N MET A 1 -59.94 -10.01 26.77
CA MET A 1 -60.15 -11.43 27.16
C MET A 1 -59.49 -11.67 28.51
N SER A 2 -59.94 -12.68 29.26
CA SER A 2 -59.50 -12.93 30.64
C SER A 2 -58.19 -13.71 30.72
N GLY A 3 -57.22 -13.23 31.51
CA GLY A 3 -56.07 -14.01 31.97
C GLY A 3 -56.21 -14.33 33.46
N ILE A 4 -56.08 -15.60 33.85
CA ILE A 4 -56.27 -16.04 35.24
C ILE A 4 -54.92 -16.10 35.94
N CYS A 5 -54.71 -15.24 36.95
CA CYS A 5 -53.53 -15.28 37.80
C CYS A 5 -53.78 -16.14 39.06
N ARG A 6 -53.00 -17.23 39.22
CA ARG A 6 -52.78 -17.89 40.52
C ARG A 6 -51.34 -17.61 40.97
N GLY A 7 -51.09 -17.48 42.28
CA GLY A 7 -49.71 -17.36 42.83
C GLY A 7 -49.28 -15.96 43.29
N GLY A 8 -50.10 -15.30 44.11
CA GLY A 8 -49.74 -14.20 45.03
C GLY A 8 -48.45 -13.37 44.82
N ARG A 9 -48.54 -12.30 44.02
CA ARG A 9 -48.08 -10.92 44.36
C ARG A 9 -48.32 -9.92 43.21
N CYS A 10 -49.52 -9.33 43.16
CA CYS A 10 -49.76 -8.15 42.33
C CYS A 10 -49.47 -6.86 43.12
N ARG A 11 -48.33 -6.19 42.84
CA ARG A 11 -48.07 -4.84 43.36
C ARG A 11 -47.97 -3.85 42.20
N SER A 12 -49.07 -3.16 41.91
CA SER A 12 -49.12 -2.16 40.85
C SER A 12 -48.27 -0.94 41.21
N SER A 13 -47.21 -0.69 40.45
CA SER A 13 -46.43 0.56 40.51
C SER A 13 -46.73 1.37 39.25
N ARG A 14 -47.77 2.21 39.30
CA ARG A 14 -48.02 3.19 38.24
C ARG A 14 -46.97 4.31 38.35
N LYS A 15 -46.13 4.50 37.32
CA LYS A 15 -45.46 5.78 37.08
C LYS A 15 -45.25 6.02 35.60
N THR A 16 -46.25 6.65 34.98
CA THR A 16 -46.18 7.19 33.62
C THR A 16 -45.13 8.30 33.57
N ALA A 17 -43.95 8.02 33.04
CA ALA A 17 -42.98 9.06 32.71
C ALA A 17 -43.53 9.91 31.56
N ARG A 18 -43.96 11.14 31.85
CA ARG A 18 -44.44 12.07 30.82
C ARG A 18 -43.27 12.53 29.96
N PHE A 19 -43.41 12.41 28.64
CA PHE A 19 -42.61 13.22 27.72
C PHE A 19 -42.79 14.70 28.07
N ARG A 20 -41.68 15.41 28.29
CA ARG A 20 -41.62 16.86 28.17
C ARG A 20 -40.47 17.20 27.23
N SER A 21 -40.84 17.65 26.02
CA SER A 21 -39.92 18.35 25.14
C SER A 21 -39.44 19.63 25.85
N LEU A 22 -38.13 19.88 25.80
CA LEU A 22 -37.57 21.19 26.13
C LEU A 22 -36.54 21.56 25.05
N MET A 23 -37.01 22.21 24.00
CA MET A 23 -36.12 22.82 23.01
C MET A 23 -35.32 23.94 23.67
N LEU A 24 -34.00 23.79 23.75
CA LEU A 24 -33.09 24.90 24.05
C LEU A 24 -32.13 25.12 22.86
N HIS A 25 -32.53 26.04 21.98
CA HIS A 25 -31.70 26.53 20.89
C HIS A 25 -30.46 27.24 21.43
N ARG A 26 -29.33 26.54 21.55
CA ARG A 26 -28.04 27.19 21.83
C ARG A 26 -27.33 27.56 20.52
N LYS A 27 -27.74 28.67 19.92
CA LYS A 27 -27.03 29.28 18.77
C LYS A 27 -25.60 29.65 19.18
N GLY A 28 -24.64 28.78 18.86
CA GLY A 28 -23.22 29.13 18.91
C GLY A 28 -22.94 30.27 17.94
N ARG A 29 -22.36 31.37 18.42
CA ARG A 29 -21.97 32.50 17.57
C ARG A 29 -20.76 32.08 16.73
N ARG A 30 -20.77 32.42 15.44
CA ARG A 30 -19.57 32.40 14.61
C ARG A 30 -18.85 33.74 14.83
N ASP A 31 -17.56 33.73 15.14
CA ASP A 31 -16.76 34.96 15.24
C ASP A 31 -16.22 35.33 13.85
N PRO A 32 -16.60 36.49 13.25
CA PRO A 32 -16.19 36.85 11.90
C PRO A 32 -14.94 37.74 11.94
N ARG A 33 -13.78 37.17 12.30
CA ARG A 33 -12.56 38.00 12.46
C ARG A 33 -11.22 37.34 12.12
N PHE A 34 -11.07 36.90 10.88
CA PHE A 34 -9.81 37.09 10.16
C PHE A 34 -10.10 37.24 8.66
N GLN A 35 -9.97 38.47 8.14
CA GLN A 35 -10.11 38.75 6.72
C GLN A 35 -8.73 38.71 6.04
N SER A 36 -8.74 38.45 4.74
CA SER A 36 -7.56 38.38 3.88
C SER A 36 -6.81 39.70 3.79
N THR A 37 -5.48 39.66 3.96
CA THR A 37 -4.56 40.63 3.36
C THR A 37 -3.86 39.98 2.17
N GLN A 38 -4.37 40.23 0.96
CA GLN A 38 -3.61 39.97 -0.26
C GLN A 38 -2.52 41.05 -0.37
N ALA A 39 -1.25 40.66 -0.35
CA ALA A 39 -0.13 41.56 -0.59
C ALA A 39 0.32 41.43 -2.05
N THR A 40 0.08 42.47 -2.85
CA THR A 40 0.65 42.61 -4.19
C THR A 40 2.15 42.87 -4.10
N GLY A 41 2.95 42.02 -4.73
CA GLY A 41 4.40 42.16 -4.81
C GLY A 41 4.91 41.71 -6.17
N GLN A 42 4.85 42.60 -7.16
CA GLN A 42 5.66 42.46 -8.37
C GLN A 42 7.07 42.94 -8.03
N ASP A 43 8.09 42.21 -8.45
CA ASP A 43 9.36 42.82 -8.85
C ASP A 43 10.04 41.91 -9.89
N GLN A 44 10.38 42.49 -11.04
CA GLN A 44 11.26 41.85 -12.01
C GLN A 44 12.60 42.56 -11.99
N VAL A 45 13.70 41.79 -11.89
CA VAL A 45 15.01 42.29 -12.29
C VAL A 45 15.76 41.22 -13.08
N TRP A 46 15.85 41.46 -14.38
CA TRP A 46 16.88 40.87 -15.21
C TRP A 46 18.26 41.36 -14.74
N PHE A 47 19.25 40.48 -14.71
CA PHE A 47 20.64 40.91 -14.90
C PHE A 47 21.38 39.92 -15.82
N SER A 48 21.88 40.44 -16.93
CA SER A 48 22.71 39.71 -17.90
C SER A 48 24.04 40.41 -18.04
N SER A 49 25.14 39.70 -17.77
CA SER A 49 26.49 40.25 -17.94
C SER A 49 27.56 39.16 -18.13
N ARG A 50 27.97 39.01 -19.40
CA ARG A 50 29.38 39.01 -19.87
C ARG A 50 30.43 38.20 -19.08
N GLY A 51 31.05 37.21 -19.74
CA GLY A 51 32.47 36.86 -19.53
C GLY A 51 33.40 37.80 -20.35
N PRO A 52 34.63 37.42 -20.74
CA PRO A 52 35.34 36.13 -20.53
C PRO A 52 36.80 36.29 -19.98
N GLU A 53 37.47 35.17 -19.65
CA GLU A 53 38.95 34.95 -19.70
C GLU A 53 39.19 33.43 -19.40
N VAL A 54 39.90 32.61 -20.18
CA VAL A 54 41.30 32.61 -20.68
C VAL A 54 42.34 32.24 -19.59
N GLY A 55 42.68 30.94 -19.53
CA GLY A 55 43.84 30.39 -18.82
C GLY A 55 44.37 29.14 -19.56
N ARG A 56 45.69 28.95 -19.66
CA ARG A 56 46.29 28.00 -20.62
C ARG A 56 47.58 27.31 -20.10
N LYS A 57 47.66 25.98 -20.31
CA LYS A 57 48.90 25.15 -20.45
C LYS A 57 49.80 24.94 -19.19
N PRO A 58 50.80 24.01 -19.19
CA PRO A 58 51.04 22.81 -20.04
C PRO A 58 51.56 21.53 -19.29
N SER A 59 51.98 20.49 -20.06
CA SER A 59 52.77 19.28 -19.68
C SER A 59 52.02 18.15 -18.94
N ARG A 60 52.28 16.84 -19.14
CA ARG A 60 53.21 16.02 -19.99
C ARG A 60 52.62 14.57 -20.05
N ALA A 61 52.99 13.60 -20.91
CA ALA A 61 53.93 13.45 -22.05
C ALA A 61 53.27 12.52 -23.12
N ASP A 62 53.79 12.28 -24.34
CA ASP A 62 54.78 11.25 -24.80
C ASP A 62 54.59 9.83 -24.20
N GLY A 63 54.47 8.73 -24.97
CA GLY A 63 54.25 8.59 -26.43
C GLY A 63 54.60 7.18 -26.98
N ARG A 64 54.27 6.91 -28.27
CA ARG A 64 54.76 5.78 -29.13
C ARG A 64 54.27 4.36 -28.74
N ARG A 65 53.79 3.43 -29.59
CA ARG A 65 53.71 3.24 -31.07
C ARG A 65 55.08 3.19 -31.77
N LEU A 66 55.51 2.18 -32.52
CA LEU A 66 54.83 1.06 -33.24
C LEU A 66 55.16 -0.30 -32.53
N GLU A 67 55.29 -1.51 -33.09
CA GLU A 67 55.34 -2.12 -34.45
C GLU A 67 54.61 -3.49 -34.50
N VAL A 68 54.57 -4.12 -35.68
CA VAL A 68 54.06 -5.49 -35.92
C VAL A 68 55.07 -6.24 -36.79
N VAL A 69 55.52 -7.42 -36.33
CA VAL A 69 56.19 -8.44 -37.15
C VAL A 69 55.72 -9.81 -36.67
N GLY A 70 55.52 -10.75 -37.59
CA GLY A 70 55.30 -12.15 -37.28
C GLY A 70 55.91 -13.04 -38.38
N GLU A 71 56.18 -14.30 -38.05
CA GLU A 71 56.41 -15.38 -39.02
C GLU A 71 56.08 -16.73 -38.34
N ALA A 72 55.89 -17.80 -39.11
CA ALA A 72 55.16 -19.00 -38.68
C ALA A 72 55.95 -20.34 -38.66
N LYS A 73 55.22 -21.41 -38.28
CA LYS A 73 55.43 -22.88 -38.48
C LYS A 73 56.08 -23.70 -37.34
N GLY A 74 55.66 -24.97 -37.31
CA GLY A 74 56.15 -26.04 -36.41
C GLY A 74 55.18 -26.35 -35.25
N GLY A 75 54.52 -27.51 -35.12
CA GLY A 75 54.39 -28.64 -36.05
C GLY A 75 54.81 -30.00 -35.46
N GLY A 76 53.91 -30.69 -34.74
CA GLY A 76 54.09 -32.09 -34.32
C GLY A 76 53.39 -32.47 -33.00
N GLY A 77 53.14 -33.77 -32.79
CA GLY A 77 52.89 -34.34 -31.45
C GLY A 77 51.44 -34.58 -31.01
N MET A 78 50.67 -35.42 -31.70
CA MET A 78 49.39 -35.94 -31.19
C MET A 78 49.57 -36.89 -29.99
N HIS A 79 49.35 -36.44 -28.74
CA HIS A 79 49.29 -37.38 -27.61
C HIS A 79 48.22 -37.09 -26.54
N ARG A 80 47.31 -38.06 -26.44
CA ARG A 80 46.55 -38.52 -25.26
C ARG A 80 45.34 -37.69 -24.80
N SER A 81 44.22 -38.39 -24.70
CA SER A 81 42.92 -37.91 -24.23
C SER A 81 42.89 -37.59 -22.74
N ARG A 82 42.36 -36.41 -22.39
CA ARG A 82 41.89 -36.06 -21.04
C ARG A 82 40.61 -35.22 -21.11
N PHE A 83 39.55 -35.78 -21.70
CA PHE A 83 38.19 -35.25 -21.58
C PHE A 83 37.65 -35.52 -20.17
N LEU A 84 38.04 -34.69 -19.20
CA LEU A 84 37.43 -34.58 -17.88
C LEU A 84 37.30 -33.10 -17.54
N LEU A 85 36.11 -32.67 -17.12
CA LEU A 85 35.82 -31.26 -16.83
C LEU A 85 36.31 -30.87 -15.41
N PRO A 86 36.37 -29.57 -15.12
CA PRO A 86 35.22 -28.92 -14.47
C PRO A 86 34.77 -27.66 -15.24
N ILE A 87 33.48 -27.29 -15.34
CA ILE A 87 32.40 -27.29 -14.34
C ILE A 87 32.84 -26.61 -13.02
N LEU A 88 33.52 -25.47 -13.13
CA LEU A 88 33.81 -24.58 -12.00
C LEU A 88 33.62 -23.09 -12.36
N GLY A 89 32.74 -22.79 -13.32
CA GLY A 89 32.49 -21.42 -13.83
C GLY A 89 31.06 -20.90 -13.67
N LEU A 90 30.15 -21.67 -13.05
CA LEU A 90 28.70 -21.37 -13.04
C LEU A 90 28.06 -21.41 -11.63
N MET A 91 28.83 -21.02 -10.60
CA MET A 91 28.42 -21.09 -9.18
C MET A 91 28.55 -19.76 -8.41
N LEU A 92 28.59 -18.61 -9.11
CA LEU A 92 28.75 -17.28 -8.48
C LEU A 92 27.74 -16.20 -8.95
N VAL A 93 26.61 -16.58 -9.55
CA VAL A 93 25.48 -15.67 -9.85
C VAL A 93 24.15 -16.25 -9.33
N ALA A 94 24.20 -16.90 -8.16
CA ALA A 94 23.06 -17.56 -7.51
C ALA A 94 22.78 -17.01 -6.09
N ALA A 95 23.01 -15.71 -5.89
CA ALA A 95 22.93 -15.07 -4.57
C ALA A 95 22.28 -13.66 -4.58
N TRP A 96 21.47 -13.33 -5.58
CA TRP A 96 20.48 -12.25 -5.44
C TRP A 96 19.33 -12.73 -4.55
N LEU A 97 19.61 -12.88 -3.25
CA LEU A 97 18.57 -13.07 -2.25
C LEU A 97 17.69 -11.83 -2.25
N LEU A 98 16.40 -12.02 -2.53
CA LEU A 98 15.36 -11.10 -2.09
C LEU A 98 15.27 -11.16 -0.57
N ALA A 99 16.18 -10.45 0.09
CA ALA A 99 16.09 -10.11 1.51
C ALA A 99 14.94 -9.12 1.70
N ALA A 100 13.70 -9.61 1.53
CA ALA A 100 12.49 -8.86 1.84
C ALA A 100 12.60 -8.37 3.30
N PRO A 101 12.43 -7.07 3.56
CA PRO A 101 12.68 -6.53 4.89
C PRO A 101 11.67 -7.12 5.88
N ALA A 102 12.16 -7.94 6.80
CA ALA A 102 11.36 -8.56 7.87
C ALA A 102 10.80 -7.55 8.91
N LEU A 103 10.86 -6.25 8.62
CA LEU A 103 10.37 -5.13 9.43
C LEU A 103 8.89 -5.25 9.78
N ALA A 104 8.08 -5.85 8.90
CA ALA A 104 6.66 -6.03 9.14
C ALA A 104 6.34 -7.10 10.20
N GLY A 105 7.04 -8.24 10.16
CA GLY A 105 6.80 -9.39 11.04
C GLY A 105 5.47 -10.14 10.80
N GLY A 106 5.32 -11.28 11.50
CA GLY A 106 4.10 -12.11 11.46
C GLY A 106 3.94 -12.98 10.20
N ARG A 107 2.94 -13.87 10.21
CA ARG A 107 2.48 -14.57 8.99
C ARG A 107 1.64 -13.60 8.14
N PRO A 108 1.78 -13.60 6.81
CA PRO A 108 0.93 -12.80 5.93
C PRO A 108 -0.51 -13.30 5.91
N PHE A 109 -1.45 -12.36 5.83
CA PHE A 109 -2.81 -12.58 5.38
C PHE A 109 -2.91 -12.18 3.90
N THR A 110 -3.67 -12.93 3.12
CA THR A 110 -3.73 -12.81 1.65
C THR A 110 -5.17 -12.83 1.15
N THR A 111 -5.40 -12.20 0.00
CA THR A 111 -6.68 -12.25 -0.71
C THR A 111 -6.52 -11.98 -2.21
N THR A 112 -7.45 -12.52 -3.00
CA THR A 112 -7.67 -12.16 -4.41
C THR A 112 -8.73 -11.08 -4.48
N LEU A 113 -8.46 -10.00 -5.21
CA LEU A 113 -9.39 -8.89 -5.43
C LEU A 113 -10.19 -9.12 -6.71
N SER A 114 -11.50 -8.82 -6.66
CA SER A 114 -12.39 -8.85 -7.83
C SER A 114 -13.56 -7.88 -7.66
N GLY A 115 -13.98 -7.18 -8.72
CA GLY A 115 -15.08 -6.21 -8.67
C GLY A 115 -16.48 -6.82 -8.47
N PRO A 116 -16.84 -7.93 -9.14
CA PRO A 116 -18.08 -8.67 -8.87
C PRO A 116 -18.27 -9.18 -7.43
N LEU A 117 -17.22 -9.16 -6.58
CA LEU A 117 -17.31 -9.51 -5.16
C LEU A 117 -17.68 -8.32 -4.25
N ASP A 118 -17.73 -7.11 -4.79
CA ASP A 118 -18.02 -5.91 -4.00
C ASP A 118 -19.53 -5.64 -3.82
N VAL A 119 -19.87 -4.73 -2.90
CA VAL A 119 -21.26 -4.48 -2.47
C VAL A 119 -21.56 -2.97 -2.40
N PRO A 120 -22.19 -2.37 -3.43
CA PRO A 120 -22.63 -2.98 -4.69
C PRO A 120 -21.46 -3.45 -5.57
N PRO A 121 -21.69 -4.34 -6.56
CA PRO A 121 -20.63 -4.81 -7.46
C PRO A 121 -19.86 -3.67 -8.11
N GLY A 122 -18.53 -3.80 -8.10
CA GLY A 122 -17.59 -2.86 -8.68
C GLY A 122 -17.33 -3.13 -10.17
N ASP A 123 -16.08 -2.99 -10.56
CA ASP A 123 -15.61 -3.11 -11.95
C ASP A 123 -15.66 -4.58 -12.43
N PRO A 124 -16.49 -4.92 -13.44
CA PRO A 124 -16.79 -6.32 -13.77
C PRO A 124 -15.58 -7.13 -14.23
N ASP A 125 -14.59 -6.48 -14.85
CA ASP A 125 -13.39 -7.14 -15.39
C ASP A 125 -12.20 -7.11 -14.40
N ALA A 126 -12.34 -6.37 -13.30
CA ALA A 126 -11.26 -6.12 -12.35
C ALA A 126 -10.81 -7.37 -11.60
N THR A 127 -9.50 -7.56 -11.57
CA THR A 127 -8.82 -8.66 -10.89
C THR A 127 -7.57 -8.13 -10.16
N GLY A 128 -7.13 -8.82 -9.10
CA GLY A 128 -5.91 -8.43 -8.41
C GLY A 128 -5.58 -9.31 -7.21
N THR A 129 -4.57 -8.88 -6.45
CA THR A 129 -4.15 -9.54 -5.21
C THR A 129 -3.77 -8.51 -4.16
N ALA A 130 -3.88 -8.91 -2.89
CA ALA A 130 -3.33 -8.15 -1.77
C ALA A 130 -2.73 -9.09 -0.71
N THR A 131 -1.59 -8.67 -0.18
CA THR A 131 -0.91 -9.29 0.97
C THR A 131 -0.76 -8.26 2.07
N VAL A 132 -1.04 -8.63 3.32
CA VAL A 132 -0.94 -7.78 4.51
C VAL A 132 -0.24 -8.50 5.66
N TRP A 133 0.64 -7.78 6.35
CA TRP A 133 1.40 -8.20 7.52
C TRP A 133 1.04 -7.28 8.69
N ILE A 134 0.71 -7.85 9.84
CA ILE A 134 0.09 -7.12 10.95
C ILE A 134 0.95 -7.25 12.20
N ASN A 135 1.42 -6.12 12.72
CA ASN A 135 2.30 -6.02 13.88
C ASN A 135 1.63 -5.28 15.04
N PRO A 136 0.88 -5.98 15.91
CA PRO A 136 0.23 -5.37 17.08
C PRO A 136 1.25 -4.90 18.14
N GLY A 137 2.53 -5.25 18.01
CA GLY A 137 3.61 -4.76 18.89
C GLY A 137 4.14 -3.39 18.46
N GLN A 138 4.12 -3.07 17.17
CA GLN A 138 4.55 -1.79 16.62
C GLN A 138 3.38 -0.83 16.30
N GLY A 139 2.14 -1.32 16.29
CA GLY A 139 0.98 -0.56 15.81
C GLY A 139 0.99 -0.36 14.29
N THR A 140 1.46 -1.36 13.56
CA THR A 140 1.76 -1.26 12.12
C THR A 140 1.04 -2.33 11.32
N VAL A 141 0.48 -1.95 10.17
CA VAL A 141 0.01 -2.86 9.11
C VAL A 141 0.79 -2.55 7.84
N CYS A 142 1.65 -3.47 7.42
CA CYS A 142 2.37 -3.39 6.15
C CYS A 142 1.60 -4.14 5.06
N TYR A 143 1.69 -3.67 3.82
CA TYR A 143 0.88 -4.16 2.72
C TYR A 143 1.62 -4.15 1.38
N SER A 144 1.17 -5.01 0.48
CA SER A 144 1.44 -4.94 -0.95
C SER A 144 0.20 -5.41 -1.70
N TRP A 145 -0.35 -4.57 -2.58
CA TRP A 145 -1.52 -4.87 -3.40
C TRP A 145 -1.38 -4.36 -4.83
N SER A 146 -2.03 -5.03 -5.76
CA SER A 146 -2.15 -4.61 -7.16
C SER A 146 -3.49 -5.05 -7.74
N VAL A 147 -4.00 -4.25 -8.67
CA VAL A 147 -5.16 -4.59 -9.51
C VAL A 147 -4.86 -4.33 -11.00
N SER A 148 -5.56 -5.07 -11.84
CA SER A 148 -5.54 -5.07 -13.29
C SER A 148 -6.96 -5.02 -13.83
N ASN A 149 -7.12 -4.58 -15.08
CA ASN A 149 -8.42 -4.34 -15.71
C ASN A 149 -9.28 -3.37 -14.89
N VAL A 150 -8.72 -2.20 -14.56
CA VAL A 150 -9.42 -1.10 -13.87
C VAL A 150 -9.07 0.23 -14.53
N SER A 151 -10.00 1.18 -14.53
CA SER A 151 -9.66 2.58 -14.77
C SER A 151 -8.63 3.07 -13.75
N THR A 152 -7.68 3.89 -14.21
CA THR A 152 -6.58 4.43 -13.39
C THR A 152 -6.57 5.98 -13.43
N PRO A 153 -6.09 6.66 -12.38
CA PRO A 153 -5.50 6.11 -11.16
C PRO A 153 -6.53 5.52 -10.17
N VAL A 154 -6.14 4.42 -9.52
CA VAL A 154 -6.73 4.00 -8.25
C VAL A 154 -6.28 5.02 -7.19
N PHE A 155 -7.23 5.74 -6.58
CA PHE A 155 -6.92 6.84 -5.67
C PHE A 155 -6.84 6.44 -4.19
N ALA A 156 -7.45 5.31 -3.82
CA ALA A 156 -7.40 4.79 -2.45
C ALA A 156 -7.52 3.27 -2.41
N ALA A 157 -7.05 2.69 -1.31
CA ALA A 157 -7.35 1.32 -0.91
C ALA A 157 -7.38 1.23 0.62
N HIS A 158 -8.13 0.27 1.16
CA HIS A 158 -8.44 0.18 2.58
C HIS A 158 -8.63 -1.28 3.03
N ILE A 159 -8.38 -1.56 4.31
CA ILE A 159 -9.03 -2.66 5.04
C ILE A 159 -10.34 -2.13 5.63
N HIS A 160 -11.42 -2.87 5.44
CA HIS A 160 -12.74 -2.65 6.02
C HIS A 160 -13.13 -3.80 6.96
N VAL A 161 -14.08 -3.57 7.87
CA VAL A 161 -14.64 -4.61 8.76
C VAL A 161 -16.10 -4.93 8.42
N ALA A 162 -16.32 -6.09 7.80
CA ALA A 162 -17.63 -6.72 7.60
C ALA A 162 -17.44 -8.15 7.06
N PRO A 163 -18.39 -9.07 7.28
CA PRO A 163 -18.40 -10.38 6.61
C PRO A 163 -18.56 -10.24 5.08
N VAL A 164 -18.32 -11.35 4.38
CA VAL A 164 -18.57 -11.49 2.93
C VAL A 164 -20.00 -11.06 2.58
N GLY A 165 -20.16 -10.31 1.49
CA GLY A 165 -21.49 -9.86 1.01
C GLY A 165 -22.08 -8.67 1.77
N VAL A 166 -21.35 -8.06 2.71
CA VAL A 166 -21.78 -6.86 3.44
C VAL A 166 -20.72 -5.76 3.35
N ALA A 167 -21.11 -4.53 3.08
CA ALA A 167 -20.21 -3.37 3.11
C ALA A 167 -19.96 -2.91 4.56
N GLY A 168 -18.70 -2.60 4.89
CA GLY A 168 -18.27 -2.20 6.23
C GLY A 168 -17.53 -0.85 6.26
N PRO A 169 -17.31 -0.25 7.45
CA PRO A 169 -16.48 0.95 7.58
C PRO A 169 -15.00 0.61 7.36
N VAL A 170 -14.25 1.61 6.87
CA VAL A 170 -12.78 1.59 6.80
C VAL A 170 -12.20 1.47 8.21
N VAL A 171 -11.18 0.63 8.37
CA VAL A 171 -10.43 0.46 9.63
C VAL A 171 -8.92 0.67 9.48
N VAL A 172 -8.34 0.46 8.29
CA VAL A 172 -6.92 0.74 8.01
C VAL A 172 -6.76 1.27 6.58
N PRO A 173 -6.20 2.46 6.34
CA PRO A 173 -5.86 2.91 4.98
C PRO A 173 -4.63 2.16 4.44
N LEU A 174 -4.61 1.90 3.13
CA LEU A 174 -3.55 1.19 2.39
C LEU A 174 -3.15 2.00 1.12
N PRO A 175 -2.70 3.27 1.25
CA PRO A 175 -2.62 4.20 0.12
C PRO A 175 -1.80 3.68 -1.09
N PRO A 176 -2.20 4.06 -2.32
CA PRO A 176 -1.50 3.68 -3.54
C PRO A 176 -0.10 4.29 -3.62
N THR A 177 0.79 3.58 -4.31
CA THR A 177 2.16 4.01 -4.65
C THR A 177 2.46 3.88 -6.15
N GLY A 178 1.47 3.45 -6.93
CA GLY A 178 1.45 3.40 -8.39
C GLY A 178 0.02 3.57 -8.92
N PRO A 179 -0.19 3.63 -10.25
CA PRO A 179 -1.51 3.92 -10.83
C PRO A 179 -2.58 2.87 -10.55
N SER A 180 -2.19 1.62 -10.27
CA SER A 180 -3.10 0.52 -9.91
C SER A 180 -2.52 -0.40 -8.81
N SER A 181 -1.62 0.13 -7.98
CA SER A 181 -0.89 -0.63 -6.96
C SER A 181 -0.51 0.21 -5.74
N GLY A 182 -0.28 -0.46 -4.61
CA GLY A 182 0.19 0.16 -3.38
C GLY A 182 1.07 -0.78 -2.56
N GLN A 183 2.24 -0.31 -2.14
CA GLN A 183 3.14 -1.04 -1.24
C GLN A 183 3.67 -0.07 -0.16
N GLY A 184 3.50 -0.43 1.12
CA GLY A 184 3.90 0.44 2.22
C GLY A 184 3.56 -0.12 3.59
N CYS A 185 3.57 0.75 4.59
CA CYS A 185 3.15 0.44 5.95
C CYS A 185 2.36 1.60 6.56
N THR A 186 1.19 1.28 7.12
CA THR A 186 0.34 2.20 7.87
C THR A 186 0.62 2.01 9.36
N THR A 187 1.03 3.09 10.02
CA THR A 187 1.39 3.12 11.44
C THR A 187 0.29 3.77 12.29
N GLY A 188 0.36 3.61 13.62
CA GLY A 188 -0.68 4.12 14.53
C GLY A 188 -1.97 3.30 14.51
N VAL A 189 -1.93 2.07 13.96
CA VAL A 189 -3.05 1.13 14.00
C VAL A 189 -3.22 0.63 15.43
N ASP A 190 -4.45 0.71 15.95
CA ASP A 190 -4.76 0.25 17.30
C ASP A 190 -4.41 -1.24 17.51
N ARG A 191 -3.95 -1.57 18.72
CA ARG A 191 -3.49 -2.90 19.08
C ARG A 191 -4.61 -3.92 19.13
N ASP A 192 -5.78 -3.56 19.63
CA ASP A 192 -6.91 -4.49 19.72
C ASP A 192 -7.59 -4.69 18.36
N LEU A 193 -7.64 -3.65 17.50
CA LEU A 193 -7.97 -3.78 16.08
C LEU A 193 -6.98 -4.73 15.36
N ALA A 194 -5.68 -4.53 15.52
CA ALA A 194 -4.66 -5.40 14.91
C ALA A 194 -4.80 -6.86 15.39
N LEU A 195 -5.08 -7.08 16.68
CA LEU A 195 -5.34 -8.42 17.23
C LEU A 195 -6.68 -9.00 16.74
N ALA A 196 -7.70 -8.18 16.50
CA ALA A 196 -8.99 -8.64 15.96
C ALA A 196 -8.83 -9.15 14.52
N ILE A 197 -8.15 -8.42 13.64
CA ILE A 197 -7.85 -8.88 12.26
C ILE A 197 -7.02 -10.16 12.27
N ILE A 198 -6.06 -10.30 13.21
CA ILE A 198 -5.26 -11.53 13.36
C ILE A 198 -6.11 -12.73 13.81
N ARG A 199 -7.12 -12.52 14.64
CA ARG A 199 -8.01 -13.56 15.20
C ARG A 199 -9.07 -14.01 14.20
N ASP A 200 -9.74 -13.07 13.54
CA ASP A 200 -10.75 -13.36 12.51
C ASP A 200 -10.50 -12.51 11.25
N PRO A 201 -9.54 -12.90 10.39
CA PRO A 201 -9.30 -12.19 9.13
C PRO A 201 -10.52 -12.27 8.20
N SER A 202 -11.31 -13.34 8.29
CA SER A 202 -12.57 -13.51 7.55
C SER A 202 -13.62 -12.45 7.87
N GLY A 203 -13.51 -11.75 9.00
CA GLY A 203 -14.33 -10.57 9.34
C GLY A 203 -13.89 -9.26 8.65
N TYR A 204 -12.80 -9.27 7.88
CA TYR A 204 -12.22 -8.09 7.24
C TYR A 204 -11.96 -8.31 5.74
N TYR A 205 -12.01 -7.23 4.96
CA TYR A 205 -11.75 -7.27 3.52
C TYR A 205 -10.88 -6.10 3.07
N ILE A 206 -10.13 -6.31 2.00
CA ILE A 206 -9.46 -5.22 1.27
C ILE A 206 -10.36 -4.76 0.13
N ASN A 207 -10.41 -3.43 -0.06
CA ASN A 207 -11.13 -2.76 -1.13
C ASN A 207 -10.26 -1.67 -1.75
N VAL A 208 -10.43 -1.41 -3.05
CA VAL A 208 -9.69 -0.38 -3.81
C VAL A 208 -10.67 0.51 -4.56
N HIS A 209 -10.35 1.79 -4.77
CA HIS A 209 -11.28 2.80 -5.30
C HIS A 209 -10.65 3.59 -6.46
N ASN A 210 -11.38 3.75 -7.55
CA ASN A 210 -11.01 4.60 -8.69
C ASN A 210 -12.17 5.57 -9.04
N ALA A 211 -11.98 6.41 -10.05
CA ALA A 211 -12.94 7.47 -10.40
C ALA A 211 -14.34 6.95 -10.77
N ASP A 212 -14.41 5.81 -11.47
CA ASP A 212 -15.66 5.23 -11.96
C ASP A 212 -16.39 4.45 -10.86
N PHE A 213 -15.64 3.83 -9.95
CA PHE A 213 -16.14 3.04 -8.82
C PHE A 213 -15.63 3.62 -7.48
N PRO A 214 -16.11 4.81 -7.07
CA PRO A 214 -15.63 5.48 -5.86
C PRO A 214 -16.06 4.75 -4.57
N THR A 215 -17.14 3.96 -4.61
CA THR A 215 -17.55 3.10 -3.49
C THR A 215 -16.68 1.85 -3.35
N GLY A 216 -15.99 1.44 -4.42
CA GLY A 216 -15.15 0.24 -4.48
C GLY A 216 -15.15 -0.38 -5.88
N ALA A 217 -13.97 -0.50 -6.49
CA ALA A 217 -13.73 -1.09 -7.80
C ALA A 217 -13.46 -2.59 -7.73
N ALA A 218 -12.75 -3.05 -6.69
CA ALA A 218 -12.48 -4.46 -6.45
C ALA A 218 -12.38 -4.78 -4.95
N ARG A 219 -12.90 -5.94 -4.55
CA ARG A 219 -12.93 -6.43 -3.17
C ARG A 219 -12.32 -7.82 -3.04
N GLY A 220 -11.69 -8.11 -1.89
CA GLY A 220 -11.29 -9.46 -1.49
C GLY A 220 -11.30 -9.62 0.03
N GLN A 221 -11.94 -10.68 0.54
CA GLN A 221 -11.99 -10.99 1.98
C GLN A 221 -10.63 -11.53 2.44
N LEU A 222 -10.11 -11.07 3.58
CA LEU A 222 -8.80 -11.51 4.07
C LEU A 222 -8.84 -12.97 4.54
N SER A 223 -7.82 -13.73 4.15
CA SER A 223 -7.63 -15.11 4.55
C SER A 223 -6.25 -15.30 5.17
N ARG A 224 -6.05 -16.38 5.93
CA ARG A 224 -4.70 -16.82 6.31
C ARG A 224 -4.07 -17.46 5.09
N THR A 225 -2.88 -17.00 4.71
CA THR A 225 -2.04 -17.74 3.77
C THR A 225 -1.86 -19.16 4.32
N PRO A 226 -2.03 -20.24 3.52
CA PRO A 226 -1.93 -21.62 3.97
C PRO A 226 -0.72 -21.89 4.89
#